data_AF-A0AA41Y7T6-F1
#
_entry.id   AF-A0AA41Y7T6-F1
#
_cell.length_a   1.000
_cell.length_b   1.000
_cell.length_c   1.000
_cell.angle_alpha   90.00
_cell.angle_beta   90.00
_cell.angle_gamma   90.00
#
_symmetry.space_group_name_H-M   'P 1'
#
loop_
_entity.id
_entity.type
_entity.pdbx_description
1 polymer ?
#
loop_
_entity_poly.entity_id
_entity_poly.type
_entity_poly.pdbx_seq_one_letter_code
_entity_poly.pdbx_strand_id
1 'polypeptide(L)'
;MTSAESFFRHYSLSNKARFSEESCSDNEFLSDFLVFVPEVLADLQDNIDHRQIAEFYKNLIHLKFMVEYADDLNRYWYLLRAYSGGLKRLMDKQTVQHAMEVYLYYHHRYGARRIFKQENWFENKRWQFLDRLIDVEDSKGLAIFFEQVTDELSENFQIYKNSLLRFHREVKKIVDAN
;
A
#
# COMPACT_ATOMS: atom_id res chain seq x y z
N MET A 1 -12.23 3.84 -22.10
CA MET A 1 -11.73 2.60 -21.51
C MET A 1 -11.45 2.89 -20.05
N THR A 2 -12.21 2.29 -19.14
CA THR A 2 -12.00 2.44 -17.70
C THR A 2 -10.78 1.63 -17.24
N SER A 3 -10.28 1.93 -16.04
CA SER A 3 -9.23 1.15 -15.39
C SER A 3 -9.58 -0.34 -15.28
N ALA A 4 -10.83 -0.65 -14.91
CA ALA A 4 -11.32 -2.02 -14.81
C ALA A 4 -11.42 -2.72 -16.18
N GLU A 5 -11.84 -2.00 -17.23
CA GLU A 5 -11.84 -2.51 -18.60
C GLU A 5 -10.42 -2.77 -19.12
N SER A 6 -9.48 -1.88 -18.81
CA SER A 6 -8.06 -2.05 -19.17
C SER A 6 -7.47 -3.28 -18.49
N PHE A 7 -7.74 -3.46 -17.19
CA PHE A 7 -7.35 -4.64 -16.42
C PHE A 7 -7.95 -5.92 -17.00
N PHE A 8 -9.27 -5.95 -17.17
CA PHE A 8 -9.97 -7.09 -17.76
C PHE A 8 -9.40 -7.43 -19.13
N ARG A 9 -9.20 -6.43 -19.99
CA ARG A 9 -8.63 -6.63 -21.33
C ARG A 9 -7.18 -7.15 -21.27
N HIS A 10 -6.35 -6.61 -20.38
CA HIS A 10 -4.96 -7.03 -20.22
C HIS A 10 -4.89 -8.53 -19.91
N TYR A 11 -5.65 -8.99 -18.91
CA TYR A 11 -5.60 -10.38 -18.45
C TYR A 11 -6.46 -11.34 -19.28
N SER A 12 -7.51 -10.85 -19.94
CA SER A 12 -8.30 -11.67 -20.89
C SER A 12 -7.58 -11.90 -22.22
N LEU A 13 -6.81 -10.91 -22.70
CA LEU A 13 -6.07 -11.03 -23.97
C LEU A 13 -4.73 -11.73 -23.80
N SER A 14 -4.06 -11.57 -22.65
CA SER A 14 -2.81 -12.29 -22.36
C SER A 14 -3.03 -13.81 -22.29
N ASN A 15 -4.21 -14.25 -21.85
CA ASN A 15 -4.62 -15.65 -21.91
C ASN A 15 -4.91 -16.12 -23.35
N LYS A 16 -5.56 -15.29 -24.18
CA LYS A 16 -5.85 -15.63 -25.60
C LYS A 16 -4.61 -15.71 -26.49
N ALA A 17 -3.54 -14.97 -26.18
CA ALA A 17 -2.31 -14.98 -26.96
C ALA A 17 -1.37 -16.17 -26.64
N ARG A 18 -1.60 -16.88 -25.53
CA ARG A 18 -0.75 -18.00 -25.08
C ARG A 18 -1.26 -19.39 -25.43
N PHE A 19 -2.54 -19.54 -25.75
CA PHE A 19 -3.16 -20.84 -25.99
C PHE A 19 -3.97 -20.81 -27.29
N SER A 20 -3.29 -21.05 -28.43
CA SER A 20 -3.94 -21.30 -29.72
C SER A 20 -4.40 -22.74 -29.88
N GLU A 21 -4.01 -23.66 -29.01
CA GLU A 21 -4.46 -25.05 -29.04
C GLU A 21 -4.60 -25.54 -27.60
N GLU A 22 -5.70 -26.24 -27.34
CA GLU A 22 -6.09 -26.90 -26.09
C GLU A 22 -6.82 -26.04 -25.02
N SER A 23 -7.99 -26.56 -24.67
CA SER A 23 -9.03 -26.02 -23.80
C SER A 23 -8.55 -25.77 -22.36
N CYS A 24 -7.98 -24.60 -22.12
CA CYS A 24 -7.76 -24.10 -20.77
C CYS A 24 -8.92 -23.17 -20.40
N SER A 25 -9.62 -23.52 -19.32
CA SER A 25 -10.85 -22.88 -18.83
C SER A 25 -10.72 -21.37 -18.63
N ASP A 26 -11.86 -20.70 -18.82
CA ASP A 26 -12.14 -19.28 -18.53
C ASP A 26 -11.23 -18.65 -17.46
N ASN A 27 -10.39 -17.69 -17.89
CA ASN A 27 -9.72 -16.66 -17.09
C ASN A 27 -9.41 -17.00 -15.61
N GLU A 28 -8.65 -18.07 -15.35
CA GLU A 28 -8.23 -18.52 -14.00
C GLU A 28 -7.68 -17.37 -13.14
N PHE A 29 -6.82 -16.49 -13.71
CA PHE A 29 -6.32 -15.32 -13.00
C PHE A 29 -7.40 -14.31 -12.58
N LEU A 30 -8.43 -14.08 -13.39
CA LEU A 30 -9.52 -13.15 -13.00
C LEU A 30 -10.37 -13.76 -11.89
N SER A 31 -10.63 -15.07 -11.96
CA SER A 31 -11.30 -15.81 -10.90
C SER A 31 -10.50 -15.76 -9.60
N ASP A 32 -9.20 -16.03 -9.67
CA ASP A 32 -8.28 -15.93 -8.54
C ASP A 32 -8.24 -14.51 -7.97
N PHE A 33 -8.14 -13.49 -8.83
CA PHE A 33 -8.20 -12.08 -8.42
C PHE A 33 -9.49 -11.77 -7.64
N LEU A 34 -10.64 -12.28 -8.12
CA LEU A 34 -11.94 -12.00 -7.51
C LEU A 34 -12.08 -12.64 -6.11
N VAL A 35 -11.38 -13.75 -5.85
CA VAL A 35 -11.35 -14.43 -4.55
C VAL A 35 -10.25 -13.87 -3.64
N PHE A 36 -9.03 -13.75 -4.17
CA PHE A 36 -7.81 -13.43 -3.43
C PHE A 36 -7.77 -11.99 -2.90
N VAL A 37 -8.22 -11.00 -3.68
CA VAL A 37 -8.10 -9.59 -3.27
C VAL A 37 -8.90 -9.27 -2.00
N PRO A 38 -10.16 -9.70 -1.84
CA PRO A 38 -10.88 -9.55 -0.58
C PRO A 38 -10.18 -10.18 0.62
N GLU A 39 -9.60 -11.38 0.46
CA GLU A 39 -8.87 -12.08 1.53
C GLU A 39 -7.63 -11.30 1.96
N VAL A 40 -6.79 -10.86 1.01
CA VAL A 40 -5.61 -10.04 1.33
C VAL A 40 -6.00 -8.73 2.01
N LEU A 41 -7.09 -8.10 1.60
CA LEU A 41 -7.58 -6.88 2.25
C LEU A 41 -8.07 -7.13 3.68
N ALA A 42 -8.63 -8.30 3.97
CA ALA A 42 -9.02 -8.70 5.32
C ALA A 42 -7.77 -8.95 6.18
N ASP A 43 -6.79 -9.69 5.66
CA ASP A 43 -5.53 -9.95 6.36
C ASP A 43 -4.75 -8.65 6.65
N LEU A 44 -4.71 -7.72 5.69
CA LEU A 44 -4.07 -6.42 5.90
C LEU A 44 -4.80 -5.58 6.96
N GLN A 45 -6.14 -5.65 7.02
CA GLN A 45 -6.90 -4.99 8.07
C GLN A 45 -6.55 -5.57 9.44
N ASP A 46 -6.58 -6.89 9.55
CA ASP A 46 -6.29 -7.61 10.80
C ASP A 46 -4.89 -7.28 11.33
N ASN A 47 -3.90 -7.20 10.44
CA ASN A 47 -2.54 -6.80 10.79
C ASN A 47 -2.47 -5.38 11.36
N ILE A 48 -3.27 -4.43 10.87
CA ILE A 48 -3.32 -3.07 11.44
C ILE A 48 -4.00 -3.11 12.81
N ASP A 49 -5.14 -3.77 12.91
CA ASP A 49 -5.98 -3.82 14.12
C ASP A 49 -5.22 -4.48 15.29
N HIS A 50 -4.41 -5.50 15.00
CA HIS A 50 -3.53 -6.18 15.96
C HIS A 50 -2.12 -5.60 16.09
N ARG A 51 -1.85 -4.43 15.49
CA ARG A 51 -0.55 -3.74 15.49
C ARG A 51 0.63 -4.59 14.96
N GLN A 52 0.35 -5.54 14.08
CA GLN A 52 1.33 -6.37 13.38
C GLN A 52 1.85 -5.66 12.12
N ILE A 53 2.49 -4.49 12.31
CA ILE A 53 2.90 -3.62 11.20
C ILE A 53 3.97 -4.27 10.30
N ALA A 54 4.81 -5.14 10.87
CA ALA A 54 5.81 -5.86 10.08
C ALA A 54 5.15 -6.84 9.09
N GLU A 55 4.08 -7.51 9.50
CA GLU A 55 3.28 -8.43 8.68
C GLU A 55 2.46 -7.64 7.65
N PHE A 56 1.82 -6.53 8.05
CA PHE A 56 1.17 -5.61 7.11
C PHE A 56 2.11 -5.20 5.96
N TYR A 57 3.32 -4.76 6.32
CA TYR A 57 4.34 -4.33 5.36
C TYR A 57 4.76 -5.43 4.38
N LYS A 58 4.87 -6.67 4.87
CA LYS A 58 5.22 -7.85 4.06
C LYS A 58 4.07 -8.16 3.09
N ASN A 59 2.85 -8.27 3.61
CA ASN A 59 1.69 -8.74 2.86
C ASN A 59 1.19 -7.71 1.83
N LEU A 60 1.45 -6.41 2.04
CA LEU A 60 1.06 -5.36 1.09
C LEU A 60 1.68 -5.56 -0.31
N ILE A 61 2.78 -6.30 -0.42
CA ILE A 61 3.41 -6.61 -1.71
C ILE A 61 2.49 -7.39 -2.66
N HIS A 62 1.57 -8.19 -2.11
CA HIS A 62 0.64 -8.99 -2.90
C HIS A 62 -0.29 -8.12 -3.76
N LEU A 63 -0.49 -6.85 -3.39
CA LEU A 63 -1.32 -5.91 -4.12
C LEU A 63 -0.52 -4.91 -4.98
N LYS A 64 0.80 -5.11 -5.13
CA LYS A 64 1.65 -4.18 -5.90
C LYS A 64 1.22 -4.05 -7.35
N PHE A 65 0.74 -5.13 -7.99
CA PHE A 65 0.31 -5.08 -9.39
C PHE A 65 -0.85 -4.11 -9.63
N MET A 66 -1.62 -3.76 -8.60
CA MET A 66 -2.75 -2.82 -8.70
C MET A 66 -2.32 -1.38 -9.01
N VAL A 67 -1.05 -1.03 -8.77
CA VAL A 67 -0.53 0.34 -8.99
C VAL A 67 -0.51 0.76 -10.45
N GLU A 68 -0.67 -0.19 -11.38
CA GLU A 68 -0.65 0.05 -12.82
C GLU A 68 -2.03 0.46 -13.35
N TYR A 69 -3.10 0.20 -12.59
CA TYR A 69 -4.47 0.28 -13.12
C TYR A 69 -5.24 1.50 -12.64
N ALA A 70 -4.89 2.10 -11.50
CA ALA A 70 -5.54 3.33 -11.03
C ALA A 70 -4.58 4.22 -10.23
N ASP A 71 -4.67 5.53 -10.46
CA ASP A 71 -3.82 6.54 -9.81
C ASP A 71 -3.96 6.54 -8.29
N ASP A 72 -5.19 6.37 -7.77
CA ASP A 72 -5.41 6.28 -6.33
C ASP A 72 -4.79 5.01 -5.74
N LEU A 73 -4.91 3.87 -6.42
CA LEU A 73 -4.28 2.63 -5.98
C LEU A 73 -2.76 2.76 -5.99
N ASN A 74 -2.20 3.39 -7.02
CA ASN A 74 -0.78 3.71 -7.10
C ASN A 74 -0.33 4.57 -5.93
N ARG A 75 -0.97 5.73 -5.78
CA ARG A 75 -0.66 6.75 -4.78
C ARG A 75 -0.68 6.18 -3.37
N TYR A 76 -1.79 5.53 -2.99
CA TYR A 76 -1.95 5.02 -1.63
C TYR A 76 -1.12 3.76 -1.38
N TRP A 77 -0.90 2.89 -2.35
CA TRP A 77 -0.01 1.74 -2.16
C TRP A 77 1.41 2.19 -1.79
N TYR A 78 1.96 3.18 -2.51
CA TYR A 78 3.29 3.72 -2.18
C TYR A 78 3.32 4.40 -0.81
N LEU A 79 2.26 5.13 -0.43
CA LEU A 79 2.15 5.74 0.90
C LEU A 79 2.14 4.69 2.00
N LEU A 80 1.23 3.71 1.92
CA LEU A 80 1.13 2.59 2.85
C LEU A 80 2.46 1.86 2.98
N ARG A 81 3.14 1.63 1.85
CA ARG A 81 4.44 0.94 1.80
C ARG A 81 5.55 1.74 2.46
N ALA A 82 5.52 3.07 2.37
CA ALA A 82 6.48 3.95 3.01
C ALA A 82 6.24 4.04 4.52
N TYR A 83 4.99 4.28 4.93
CA TYR A 83 4.59 4.42 6.34
C TYR A 83 4.85 3.13 7.12
N SER A 84 4.30 2.01 6.65
CA SER A 84 4.51 0.70 7.30
C SER A 84 5.98 0.30 7.31
N GLY A 85 6.76 0.69 6.29
CA GLY A 85 8.21 0.46 6.26
C GLY A 85 8.99 1.27 7.30
N GLY A 86 8.62 2.53 7.49
CA GLY A 86 9.19 3.39 8.52
C GLY A 86 8.84 2.88 9.92
N LEU A 87 7.56 2.59 10.16
CA LEU A 87 7.06 2.02 11.42
C LEU A 87 7.73 0.67 11.73
N LYS A 88 7.76 -0.27 10.77
CA LYS A 88 8.43 -1.56 10.94
C LYS A 88 9.88 -1.38 11.41
N ARG A 89 10.62 -0.45 10.81
CA ARG A 89 12.01 -0.19 11.20
C ARG A 89 12.10 0.39 12.61
N LEU A 90 11.24 1.34 12.96
CA LEU A 90 11.19 1.90 14.30
C LEU A 90 10.82 0.85 15.37
N MET A 91 9.99 -0.13 15.02
CA MET A 91 9.58 -1.21 15.93
C MET A 91 10.72 -2.21 16.21
N ASP A 92 11.78 -2.26 15.40
CA ASP A 92 12.94 -3.13 15.66
C ASP A 92 13.61 -2.75 17.01
N LYS A 93 13.65 -1.45 17.34
CA LYS A 93 14.08 -0.93 18.64
C LYS A 93 13.33 0.35 19.00
N GLN A 94 12.45 0.29 20.00
CA GLN A 94 11.62 1.44 20.40
C GLN A 94 12.35 2.36 21.39
N THR A 95 13.44 2.98 20.93
CA THR A 95 14.18 3.99 21.71
C THR A 95 14.33 5.29 20.92
N VAL A 96 14.42 6.43 21.63
CA VAL A 96 14.63 7.74 21.01
C VAL A 96 15.92 7.78 20.20
N GLN A 97 16.98 7.13 20.69
CA GLN A 97 18.23 6.99 19.95
C GLN A 97 18.01 6.27 18.61
N HIS A 98 17.27 5.16 18.59
CA HIS A 98 17.00 4.45 17.36
C HIS A 98 16.07 5.24 16.42
N ALA A 99 15.09 5.95 16.97
CA ALA A 99 14.25 6.87 16.19
C ALA A 99 15.09 7.91 15.44
N MET A 100 16.11 8.48 16.10
CA MET A 100 17.07 9.39 15.46
C MET A 100 17.90 8.71 14.38
N GLU A 101 18.38 7.47 14.61
CA GLU A 101 19.09 6.68 13.58
C GLU A 101 18.21 6.45 12.34
N VAL A 102 16.93 6.14 12.55
CA VAL A 102 15.95 5.94 11.47
C VAL A 102 15.70 7.25 10.72
N TYR A 103 15.53 8.37 11.43
CA TYR A 103 15.44 9.70 10.82
C TYR A 103 16.66 9.97 9.93
N LEU A 104 17.87 9.81 10.46
CA LEU A 104 19.11 10.07 9.72
C LEU A 104 19.23 9.20 8.46
N TYR A 105 18.85 7.93 8.55
CA TYR A 105 18.81 7.02 7.40
C TYR A 105 17.91 7.55 6.28
N TYR A 106 16.67 7.93 6.60
CA TYR A 106 15.71 8.42 5.61
C TYR A 106 16.07 9.82 5.10
N HIS A 107 16.57 10.69 5.99
CA HIS A 107 17.06 12.01 5.62
C HIS A 107 18.24 11.92 4.66
N HIS A 108 19.20 11.04 4.90
CA HIS A 108 20.32 10.82 3.98
C HIS A 108 19.85 10.29 2.62
N ARG A 109 18.95 9.29 2.64
CA ARG A 109 18.47 8.63 1.41
C ARG A 109 17.57 9.51 0.54
N TYR A 110 16.79 10.41 1.14
CA TYR A 110 15.75 11.17 0.45
C TYR A 110 15.86 12.69 0.61
N GLY A 111 16.87 13.21 1.32
CA GLY A 111 17.03 14.62 1.70
C GLY A 111 16.89 15.61 0.56
N ALA A 112 17.50 15.32 -0.59
CA ALA A 112 17.40 16.17 -1.78
C ALA A 112 15.95 16.37 -2.26
N ARG A 113 15.04 15.43 -1.98
CA ARG A 113 13.64 15.50 -2.39
C ARG A 113 12.80 16.42 -1.51
N ARG A 114 13.35 16.96 -0.42
CA ARG A 114 12.66 17.94 0.44
C ARG A 114 12.21 19.18 -0.32
N ILE A 115 12.91 19.54 -1.39
CA ILE A 115 12.52 20.66 -2.26
C ILE A 115 11.11 20.50 -2.84
N PHE A 116 10.64 19.26 -3.04
CA PHE A 116 9.32 18.96 -3.59
C PHE A 116 8.21 18.85 -2.53
N LYS A 117 8.51 19.14 -1.25
CA LYS A 117 7.57 18.97 -0.13
C LYS A 117 6.24 19.73 -0.33
N GLN A 118 6.26 20.87 -1.01
CA GLN A 118 5.05 21.69 -1.24
C GLN A 118 4.32 21.35 -2.56
N GLU A 119 4.98 20.66 -3.48
CA GLU A 119 4.47 20.41 -4.84
C GLU A 119 4.02 18.96 -5.03
N ASN A 120 4.59 18.03 -4.26
CA ASN A 120 4.32 16.60 -4.36
C ASN A 120 3.66 16.10 -3.07
N TRP A 121 2.41 15.63 -3.19
CA TRP A 121 1.63 15.11 -2.06
C TRP A 121 2.34 13.99 -1.28
N PHE A 122 3.01 13.07 -1.98
CA PHE A 122 3.69 11.95 -1.33
C PHE A 122 4.96 12.41 -0.60
N GLU A 123 5.75 13.31 -1.20
CA GLU A 123 6.90 13.91 -0.51
C GLU A 123 6.43 14.77 0.67
N ASN A 124 5.30 15.49 0.57
CA ASN A 124 4.69 16.20 1.69
C ASN A 124 4.44 15.26 2.88
N LYS A 125 3.79 14.13 2.65
CA LYS A 125 3.51 13.10 3.68
C LYS A 125 4.78 12.49 4.26
N ARG A 126 5.77 12.16 3.43
CA ARG A 126 7.08 11.66 3.89
C ARG A 126 7.74 12.67 4.84
N TRP A 127 7.76 13.94 4.47
CA TRP A 127 8.42 14.95 5.28
C TRP A 127 7.62 15.29 6.55
N GLN A 128 6.29 15.20 6.54
CA GLN A 128 5.48 15.26 7.77
C GLN A 128 5.83 14.12 8.74
N PHE A 129 6.05 12.90 8.26
CA PHE A 129 6.53 11.80 9.09
C PHE A 129 7.92 12.10 9.67
N LEU A 130 8.88 12.52 8.82
CA LEU A 130 10.27 12.73 9.25
C LEU A 130 10.43 13.95 10.17
N ASP A 131 9.71 15.04 9.91
CA ASP A 131 9.73 16.24 10.76
C ASP A 131 9.14 15.92 12.14
N ARG A 132 8.06 15.15 12.23
CA ARG A 132 7.54 14.69 13.53
C ARG A 132 8.49 13.74 14.26
N LEU A 133 9.21 12.90 13.52
CA LEU A 133 10.13 11.93 14.11
C LEU A 133 11.35 12.60 14.76
N ILE A 134 11.89 13.67 14.16
CA ILE A 134 13.02 14.42 14.74
C ILE A 134 12.61 15.21 15.98
N ASP A 135 11.34 15.59 16.10
CA ASP A 135 10.79 16.31 17.27
C ASP A 135 10.51 15.40 18.47
N VAL A 136 10.77 14.09 18.38
CA VAL A 136 10.61 13.15 19.50
C VAL A 136 11.79 13.25 20.47
N GLU A 137 11.56 13.80 21.66
CA GLU A 137 12.60 14.02 22.66
C GLU A 137 12.70 12.90 23.71
N ASP A 138 11.60 12.19 23.97
CA ASP A 138 11.53 11.19 25.04
C ASP A 138 10.70 9.95 24.66
N SER A 139 10.66 8.96 25.57
CA SER A 139 9.94 7.71 25.33
C SER A 139 8.42 7.88 25.27
N LYS A 140 7.87 8.91 25.94
CA LYS A 140 6.44 9.21 25.90
C LYS A 140 6.06 9.81 24.55
N GLY A 141 6.84 10.76 24.04
CA GLY A 141 6.73 11.31 22.70
C GLY A 141 6.86 10.24 21.64
N LEU A 142 7.77 9.28 21.83
CA LEU A 142 7.92 8.14 20.91
C LEU A 142 6.67 7.26 20.88
N ALA A 143 6.08 6.94 22.04
CA ALA A 143 4.84 6.18 22.10
C ALA A 143 3.67 6.90 21.40
N ILE A 144 3.54 8.22 21.63
CA ILE A 144 2.53 9.06 20.97
C ILE A 144 2.76 9.08 19.44
N PHE A 145 4.02 9.19 19.00
CA PHE A 145 4.38 9.14 17.59
C PHE A 145 3.93 7.81 16.95
N PHE A 146 4.18 6.67 17.61
CA PHE A 146 3.74 5.37 17.13
C PHE A 146 2.22 5.28 16.99
N GLU A 147 1.47 5.76 17.97
CA GLU A 147 0.00 5.77 17.93
C GLU A 147 -0.50 6.60 16.74
N GLN A 148 -0.08 7.87 16.66
CA GLN A 148 -0.51 8.78 15.60
C GLN A 148 -0.21 8.26 14.20
N VAL A 149 0.98 7.71 13.98
CA VAL A 149 1.36 7.22 12.65
C VAL A 149 0.68 5.89 12.32
N THR A 150 0.37 5.06 13.33
CA THR A 150 -0.44 3.85 13.13
C THR A 150 -1.87 4.21 12.75
N ASP A 151 -2.45 5.22 13.40
CA ASP A 151 -3.78 5.73 13.06
C ASP A 151 -3.81 6.29 11.63
N GLU A 152 -2.81 7.11 11.26
CA GLU A 152 -2.68 7.58 9.88
C GLU A 152 -2.52 6.42 8.88
N LEU A 153 -1.75 5.39 9.21
CA LEU A 153 -1.63 4.20 8.35
C LEU A 153 -3.00 3.53 8.15
N SER A 154 -3.78 3.38 9.23
CA SER A 154 -5.13 2.81 9.20
C SER A 154 -6.08 3.64 8.34
N GLU A 155 -6.11 4.96 8.52
CA GLU A 155 -6.94 5.88 7.72
C GLU A 155 -6.60 5.79 6.23
N ASN A 156 -5.30 5.85 5.89
CA ASN A 156 -4.86 5.71 4.50
C ASN A 156 -5.17 4.32 3.93
N PHE A 157 -5.15 3.28 4.77
CA PHE A 157 -5.51 1.93 4.36
C PHE A 157 -7.00 1.82 4.06
N GLN A 158 -7.88 2.47 4.83
CA GLN A 158 -9.32 2.52 4.51
C GLN A 158 -9.57 3.15 3.14
N ILE A 159 -8.86 4.23 2.81
CA ILE A 159 -8.99 4.87 1.50
C ILE A 159 -8.55 3.90 0.39
N TYR A 160 -7.39 3.27 0.53
CA TYR A 160 -6.89 2.27 -0.42
C TYR A 160 -7.85 1.08 -0.58
N LYS A 161 -8.31 0.50 0.53
CA LYS A 161 -9.25 -0.62 0.59
C LYS A 161 -10.55 -0.29 -0.12
N ASN A 162 -11.13 0.89 0.14
CA ASN A 162 -12.36 1.32 -0.51
C ASN A 162 -12.19 1.50 -2.03
N SER A 163 -11.09 2.11 -2.46
CA SER A 163 -10.76 2.23 -3.88
C SER A 163 -10.57 0.87 -4.54
N LEU A 164 -9.89 -0.07 -3.88
CA LEU A 164 -9.66 -1.41 -4.42
C LEU A 164 -10.93 -2.26 -4.46
N LEU A 165 -11.80 -2.18 -3.45
CA LEU A 165 -13.10 -2.86 -3.44
C LEU A 165 -14.06 -2.28 -4.48
N ARG A 166 -13.96 -0.98 -4.78
CA ARG A 166 -14.70 -0.39 -5.90
C ARG A 166 -14.19 -0.95 -7.23
N PHE A 167 -12.87 -0.93 -7.45
CA PHE A 167 -12.25 -1.48 -8.65
C PHE A 167 -12.59 -2.97 -8.83
N HIS A 168 -12.49 -3.77 -7.77
CA HIS A 168 -12.84 -5.19 -7.75
C HIS A 168 -14.29 -5.42 -8.18
N ARG A 169 -15.25 -4.64 -7.65
CA ARG A 169 -16.66 -4.72 -8.07
C ARG A 169 -16.86 -4.34 -9.54
N GLU A 170 -16.11 -3.37 -10.05
CA GLU A 170 -16.16 -2.99 -11.47
C GLU A 170 -15.62 -4.12 -12.35
N VAL A 171 -14.50 -4.74 -11.99
CA VAL A 171 -13.96 -5.93 -12.69
C VAL A 171 -14.97 -7.08 -12.64
N LYS A 172 -15.54 -7.38 -11.47
CA LYS A 172 -16.54 -8.45 -11.30
C LYS A 172 -17.73 -8.28 -12.25
N LYS A 173 -18.28 -7.06 -12.34
CA LYS A 173 -19.39 -6.77 -13.28
C LYS A 173 -19.02 -7.01 -14.74
N ILE A 174 -17.78 -6.71 -15.12
CA ILE A 174 -17.30 -6.95 -16.49
C ILE A 174 -17.17 -8.45 -16.73
N VAL A 175 -16.60 -9.19 -15.77
CA VAL A 175 -16.49 -10.66 -15.85
C VAL A 175 -17.86 -11.32 -15.93
N ASP A 176 -18.81 -10.96 -15.06
CA ASP A 176 -20.16 -11.54 -15.04
C ASP A 176 -20.99 -11.22 -16.32
N ALA A 177 -20.59 -10.21 -17.09
CA ALA A 177 -21.25 -9.78 -18.31
C ALA A 177 -20.65 -10.38 -19.60
N ASN A 178 -19.55 -11.12 -19.51
CA ASN A 178 -18.85 -11.75 -20.64
C ASN A 178 -18.73 -13.26 -20.44
#